data_AF-A0A8X6X7P1-F1
#
_entry.id   AF-A0A8X6X7P1-F1
#
_cell.length_a   1.000
_cell.length_b   1.000
_cell.length_c   1.000
_cell.angle_alpha   90.00
_cell.angle_beta   90.00
_cell.angle_gamma   90.00
#
_symmetry.space_group_name_H-M   'P 1'
#
loop_
_entity.id
_entity.type
_entity.pdbx_description
1 polymer ?
#
loop_
_entity_poly.entity_id
_entity_poly.type
_entity_poly.pdbx_seq_one_letter_code
_entity_poly.pdbx_strand_id
1 'polypeptide(L)'
;MCECTKRMGLLNDYQAVFNDWEDLKIIEKADSKIGSSYFLPHRPVVKNDNITTKIRPVFDASARESGKSLNQLLYTSPNLLGTNTGYFR
;
A
#
# COMPACT_ATOMS: atom_id res chain seq x y z
N MET A 1 -0.02 4.76 -13.07
CA MET A 1 1.22 5.18 -12.36
C MET A 1 1.02 6.58 -11.77
N CYS A 2 1.49 6.84 -10.55
CA CYS A 2 1.35 8.15 -9.88
C CYS A 2 2.01 9.29 -10.67
N GLU A 3 1.37 10.46 -10.80
CA GLU A 3 2.02 11.66 -11.36
C GLU A 3 3.18 12.16 -10.50
N CYS A 4 3.12 11.89 -9.20
CA CYS A 4 4.14 12.28 -8.23
C CYS A 4 5.52 11.66 -8.50
N THR A 5 5.60 10.44 -9.03
CA THR A 5 6.87 9.76 -9.33
C THR A 5 7.55 10.32 -10.58
N LYS A 6 6.76 10.76 -11.58
CA LYS A 6 7.28 11.41 -12.79
C LYS A 6 7.97 12.73 -12.46
N ARG A 7 7.36 13.55 -11.59
CA ARG A 7 7.91 14.86 -11.19
C ARG A 7 9.22 14.75 -10.39
N MET A 8 9.43 13.65 -9.69
CA MET A 8 10.62 13.44 -8.85
C MET A 8 11.76 12.72 -9.58
N GLY A 9 11.56 12.31 -10.84
CA GLY A 9 12.55 11.50 -11.56
C GLY A 9 12.75 10.08 -11.00
N LEU A 10 11.88 9.64 -10.09
CA LEU A 10 11.99 8.37 -9.35
C LEU A 10 11.23 7.22 -10.02
N LEU A 11 10.78 7.40 -11.26
CA LEU A 11 9.92 6.42 -11.93
C LEU A 11 10.60 5.06 -12.08
N ASN A 12 11.87 5.04 -12.46
CA ASN A 12 12.64 3.81 -12.64
C ASN A 12 12.88 3.10 -11.32
N ASP A 13 13.36 3.83 -10.30
CA ASP A 13 13.58 3.27 -8.95
C ASP A 13 12.27 2.76 -8.33
N TYR A 14 11.17 3.47 -8.56
CA TYR A 14 9.86 3.06 -8.08
C TYR A 14 9.35 1.81 -8.79
N GLN A 15 9.54 1.73 -10.11
CA GLN A 15 9.20 0.53 -10.89
C GLN A 15 10.05 -0.67 -10.47
N ALA A 16 11.34 -0.47 -10.17
CA ALA A 16 12.22 -1.52 -9.68
C ALA A 16 11.68 -2.17 -8.40
N VAL A 17 11.11 -1.39 -7.48
CA VAL A 17 10.47 -1.95 -6.26
C VAL A 17 9.34 -2.92 -6.60
N PHE A 18 8.50 -2.60 -7.60
CA PHE A 18 7.43 -3.52 -8.02
C PHE A 18 7.97 -4.76 -8.72
N ASN A 19 9.03 -4.62 -9.52
CA ASN A 19 9.68 -5.76 -10.16
C ASN A 19 10.27 -6.71 -9.09
N ASP A 20 10.96 -6.16 -8.09
CA ASP A 20 11.48 -6.95 -6.97
C ASP A 20 10.36 -7.69 -6.23
N TRP A 21 9.21 -7.03 -6.02
CA TRP A 21 8.04 -7.66 -5.38
C TRP A 21 7.40 -8.75 -6.26
N GLU A 22 7.41 -8.59 -7.58
CA GLU A 22 6.93 -9.60 -8.54
C GLU A 22 7.86 -10.82 -8.56
N ASP A 23 9.18 -10.60 -8.50
CA ASP A 23 10.20 -11.65 -8.42
C ASP A 23 10.12 -12.42 -7.10
N LEU A 24 9.88 -11.70 -5.98
CA LEU A 24 9.65 -12.29 -4.66
C LEU A 24 8.27 -12.95 -4.51
N LYS A 25 7.42 -12.90 -5.54
CA LYS A 25 6.03 -13.41 -5.52
C LYS A 25 5.17 -12.82 -4.39
N ILE A 26 5.47 -11.58 -4.00
CA ILE A 26 4.65 -10.79 -3.08
C ILE A 26 3.43 -10.21 -3.82
N ILE A 27 3.63 -9.84 -5.09
CA ILE A 27 2.58 -9.34 -5.98
C ILE A 27 2.54 -10.15 -7.28
N GLU A 28 1.40 -10.09 -7.95
CA GLU A 28 1.19 -10.66 -9.27
C GLU A 28 0.37 -9.70 -10.15
N LYS A 29 0.41 -9.93 -11.47
CA LYS A 29 -0.41 -9.15 -12.41
C LYS A 29 -1.87 -9.54 -12.25
N ALA A 30 -2.71 -8.55 -11.95
CA ALA A 30 -4.14 -8.77 -11.83
C ALA A 30 -4.74 -9.15 -13.20
N ASP A 31 -5.48 -10.27 -13.23
CA ASP A 31 -6.23 -10.67 -14.40
C ASP A 31 -7.45 -9.76 -14.58
N SER A 32 -7.55 -9.08 -15.73
CA SER A 32 -8.66 -8.15 -16.02
C SER A 32 -10.03 -8.85 -16.14
N LYS A 33 -10.07 -10.18 -16.01
CA LYS A 33 -11.29 -11.01 -16.11
C LYS A 33 -11.91 -11.30 -14.74
N ILE A 34 -11.24 -10.96 -13.63
CA ILE A 34 -11.71 -11.25 -12.27
C ILE A 34 -12.61 -10.11 -11.78
N GLY A 35 -13.92 -10.23 -12.03
CA GLY A 35 -15.00 -9.55 -11.31
C GLY A 35 -14.80 -8.08 -10.89
N SER A 36 -15.41 -7.71 -9.75
CA SER A 36 -15.26 -6.37 -9.16
C SER A 36 -13.86 -6.19 -8.59
N SER A 37 -12.99 -5.49 -9.32
CA SER A 37 -11.67 -5.10 -8.84
C SER A 37 -11.76 -3.82 -8.00
N TYR A 38 -10.96 -3.72 -6.95
CA TYR A 38 -10.82 -2.51 -6.14
C TYR A 38 -9.43 -1.91 -6.36
N PHE A 39 -9.37 -0.65 -6.79
CA PHE A 39 -8.09 0.01 -7.00
C PHE A 39 -7.62 0.72 -5.73
N LEU A 40 -6.40 0.42 -5.30
CA LEU A 40 -5.76 1.11 -4.17
C LEU A 40 -4.88 2.24 -4.70
N PRO A 41 -5.23 3.52 -4.43
CA PRO A 41 -4.32 4.63 -4.72
C PRO A 41 -3.02 4.42 -3.97
N HIS A 42 -1.90 4.72 -4.61
CA HIS A 42 -0.58 4.54 -4.01
C HIS A 42 0.34 5.73 -4.28
N ARG A 43 1.29 5.94 -3.36
CA ARG A 43 2.33 6.98 -3.50
C ARG A 43 3.70 6.47 -3.04
N PRO A 44 4.80 6.98 -3.59
CA PRO A 44 6.13 6.71 -3.09
C PRO A 44 6.37 7.47 -1.78
N VAL A 45 6.99 6.80 -0.81
CA VAL A 45 7.62 7.45 0.35
C VAL A 45 9.11 7.18 0.27
N VAL A 46 9.89 8.26 0.15
CA VAL A 46 11.36 8.19 0.12
C VAL A 46 11.86 8.34 1.55
N LYS A 47 12.66 7.38 2.04
CA LYS A 47 13.37 7.52 3.31
C LYS A 47 14.86 7.57 3.00
N ASN A 48 15.48 8.71 3.29
CA ASN A 48 16.90 8.92 3.04
C ASN A 48 17.80 8.14 4.01
N ASP A 49 17.26 7.69 5.15
CA ASP A 49 18.03 7.08 6.25
C ASP A 49 18.09 5.55 6.23
N ASN A 50 17.48 4.88 5.24
CA ASN A 50 17.37 3.41 5.24
C ASN A 50 18.31 2.76 4.21
N ILE A 51 19.12 1.81 4.68
CA ILE A 51 20.20 1.15 3.93
C ILE A 51 19.66 0.18 2.85
N THR A 52 18.47 -0.40 3.06
CA THR A 52 17.99 -1.54 2.24
C THR A 52 16.87 -1.22 1.26
N THR A 53 16.09 -0.15 1.46
CA THR A 53 15.06 0.31 0.50
C THR A 53 14.81 1.80 0.65
N LYS A 54 15.37 2.58 -0.29
CA LYS A 54 15.28 4.05 -0.35
C LYS A 54 13.85 4.53 -0.63
N ILE A 55 13.02 3.70 -1.28
CA ILE A 55 11.64 4.02 -1.67
C ILE A 55 10.69 2.93 -1.23
N ARG A 56 9.54 3.31 -0.65
CA ARG A 56 8.46 2.40 -0.27
C ARG A 56 7.12 2.85 -0.85
N PRO A 57 6.42 2.00 -1.63
CA PRO A 57 5.02 2.22 -2.00
C PRO A 57 4.13 2.20 -0.75
N VAL A 58 3.30 3.24 -0.57
CA VAL A 58 2.24 3.28 0.44
C VAL A 58 0.90 3.26 -0.27
N PHE A 59 0.05 2.30 0.08
CA PHE A 59 -1.30 2.13 -0.44
C PHE A 59 -2.33 2.74 0.50
N ASP A 60 -3.27 3.49 -0.05
CA ASP A 60 -4.36 4.09 0.69
C ASP A 60 -5.62 3.22 0.63
N ALA A 61 -5.74 2.30 1.60
CA ALA A 61 -6.94 1.46 1.75
C ALA A 61 -8.14 2.20 2.37
N SER A 62 -7.98 3.47 2.74
CA SER A 62 -9.05 4.34 3.22
C SER A 62 -9.76 5.09 2.10
N ALA A 63 -9.14 5.15 0.91
CA ALA A 63 -9.76 5.70 -0.28
C ALA A 63 -11.10 5.03 -0.56
N ARG A 64 -12.10 5.82 -0.94
CA ARG A 64 -13.48 5.40 -1.19
C ARG A 64 -13.80 5.55 -2.67
N GLU A 65 -14.04 4.45 -3.38
CA GLU A 65 -14.44 4.47 -4.79
C GLU A 65 -15.97 4.52 -4.96
N SER A 66 -16.73 3.83 -4.10
CA SER A 66 -18.21 3.80 -4.13
C SER A 66 -18.83 4.08 -2.76
N GLY A 67 -18.22 5.00 -2.00
CA GLY A 67 -18.69 5.40 -0.66
C GLY A 67 -18.26 4.46 0.49
N LYS A 68 -17.76 3.26 0.17
CA LYS A 68 -17.10 2.34 1.11
C LYS A 68 -15.62 2.23 0.78
N SER A 69 -14.75 2.19 1.78
CA SER A 69 -13.31 1.93 1.62
C SER A 69 -13.00 0.45 1.81
N LEU A 70 -11.84 0.00 1.33
CA LEU A 70 -11.40 -1.39 1.51
C LEU A 70 -11.36 -1.78 3.00
N ASN A 71 -10.85 -0.89 3.85
CA ASN A 71 -10.82 -1.10 5.31
C ASN A 71 -12.21 -1.32 5.93
N GLN A 72 -13.29 -0.85 5.30
CA GLN A 72 -14.66 -1.05 5.77
C GLN A 72 -15.29 -2.36 5.24
N LEU A 73 -14.75 -2.93 4.16
CA LEU A 73 -15.24 -4.18 3.56
C LEU A 73 -14.53 -5.41 4.11
N LEU A 74 -13.30 -5.24 4.59
CA LEU A 74 -12.53 -6.32 5.21
C LEU A 74 -13.07 -6.64 6.61
N TYR A 75 -13.12 -7.93 6.95
CA TYR A 75 -13.50 -8.36 8.28
C TYR A 75 -12.46 -7.88 9.30
N THR A 76 -12.90 -7.05 10.25
CA THR A 76 -12.06 -6.64 11.36
C THR A 76 -11.87 -7.84 12.28
N SER A 77 -10.63 -8.34 12.36
CA SER A 77 -10.32 -9.35 13.37
C SER A 77 -10.57 -8.78 14.78
N PRO A 78 -10.99 -9.62 15.74
CA PRO A 78 -11.09 -9.20 17.13
C PRO A 78 -9.79 -8.54 17.58
N ASN A 79 -9.89 -7.39 18.24
CA ASN A 79 -8.71 -6.71 18.76
C ASN A 79 -8.10 -7.58 19.86
N LEU A 80 -6.97 -8.23 19.56
CA LEU A 80 -6.25 -9.10 20.50
C LEU A 80 -5.45 -8.29 21.54
N LEU A 81 -5.45 -6.95 21.44
CA LEU A 81 -5.03 -6.07 22.52
C LEU A 81 -6.16 -6.02 23.55
N GLY A 82 -6.33 -7.13 24.27
CA GLY A 82 -7.21 -7.20 25.43
C GLY A 82 -6.88 -6.06 26.40
N THR A 83 -7.91 -5.30 26.77
CA THR A 83 -8.03 -4.59 28.06
C THR A 83 -6.71 -4.24 28.75
N ASN A 84 -6.03 -3.19 28.29
CA ASN A 84 -5.28 -2.34 29.20
C ASN A 84 -5.93 -0.97 29.19
N THR A 85 -7.09 -0.90 29.84
CA THR A 85 -7.55 0.31 30.52
C THR A 85 -6.54 0.61 31.64
N GLY A 86 -5.35 1.06 31.24
CA GLY A 86 -4.32 1.59 32.11
C GLY A 86 -4.17 3.06 31.75
N TYR A 87 -4.81 3.92 32.53
CA TYR A 87 -4.47 5.33 32.61
C TYR A 87 -2.94 5.44 32.75
N PHE A 88 -2.27 6.00 31.75
CA PHE A 88 -0.97 6.61 31.95
C PHE A 88 -1.18 8.12 31.87
N ARG A 89 -1.05 8.75 33.05
CA ARG A 89 -0.68 10.17 33.16
C ARG A 89 0.67 10.39 32.49
#